data_AF-A0A7I9YTR5-F1
#
_entry.id   AF-A0A7I9YTR5-F1
#
_cell.length_a   1.000
_cell.length_b   1.000
_cell.length_c   1.000
_cell.angle_alpha   90.00
_cell.angle_beta   90.00
_cell.angle_gamma   90.00
#
_symmetry.space_group_name_H-M   'P 1'
#
loop_
_entity.id
_entity.type
_entity.pdbx_description
1 polymer ?
#
loop_
_entity_poly.entity_id
_entity_poly.type
_entity_poly.pdbx_seq_one_letter_code
_entity_poly.pdbx_strand_id
1 'polypeptide(L)'
;MTCDQNSDTGGPSYALFLLYANSSDLASEFKTGPASGGYKVSSTCPGGKGSPAEWSEGSSQTAGQVECAVSSEGYPTVIWSDTSKLRVGVLEGKGETIDSLFKWWSEKA
;
A
#
# COMPACT_ATOMS: atom_id res chain seq x y z
N MET A 1 -11.59 -14.58 -16.47
CA MET A 1 -11.87 -14.41 -15.03
C MET A 1 -12.13 -12.93 -14.84
N THR A 2 -13.35 -12.57 -14.45
CA THR A 2 -13.71 -11.18 -14.14
C THR A 2 -13.68 -11.10 -12.63
N CYS A 3 -12.82 -10.25 -12.08
CA CYS A 3 -12.85 -9.98 -10.64
C CYS A 3 -14.04 -9.07 -10.37
N ASP A 4 -14.87 -9.43 -9.40
CA ASP A 4 -15.96 -8.58 -8.93
C ASP A 4 -15.42 -7.48 -8.01
N GLN A 5 -16.21 -6.42 -7.84
CA GLN A 5 -15.85 -5.31 -6.98
C GLN A 5 -15.86 -5.73 -5.50
N ASN A 6 -14.84 -5.31 -4.77
CA ASN A 6 -14.79 -5.48 -3.31
C ASN A 6 -16.01 -4.79 -2.66
N SER A 7 -16.71 -5.50 -1.78
CA SER A 7 -17.88 -5.00 -1.05
C SER A 7 -17.55 -4.46 0.33
N ASP A 8 -16.31 -4.57 0.79
CA ASP A 8 -15.89 -4.05 2.09
C ASP A 8 -15.92 -2.51 2.08
N THR A 9 -16.69 -1.93 3.00
CA THR A 9 -16.69 -0.48 3.24
C THR A 9 -15.28 0.03 3.57
N GLY A 10 -14.81 1.06 2.89
CA GLY A 10 -13.44 1.56 3.09
C GLY A 10 -12.38 0.74 2.37
N GLY A 11 -12.76 -0.34 1.69
CA GLY A 11 -11.84 -1.23 1.01
C GLY A 11 -11.37 -0.69 -0.34
N PRO A 12 -10.31 -1.30 -0.90
CA PRO A 12 -9.82 -0.95 -2.22
C PRO A 12 -10.83 -1.30 -3.32
N SER A 13 -10.92 -0.45 -4.33
CA SER A 13 -11.54 -0.77 -5.62
C SER A 13 -10.57 -1.54 -6.55
N TYR A 14 -9.27 -1.44 -6.28
CA TYR A 14 -8.21 -2.11 -7.03
C TYR A 14 -7.08 -2.54 -6.10
N ALA A 15 -6.55 -3.74 -6.34
CA ALA A 15 -5.44 -4.30 -5.59
C ALA A 15 -4.44 -4.97 -6.54
N LEU A 16 -3.17 -4.64 -6.41
CA LEU A 16 -2.06 -5.27 -7.11
C LEU A 16 -1.04 -5.78 -6.09
N PHE A 17 -0.56 -7.00 -6.32
CA PHE A 17 0.47 -7.63 -5.50
C PHE A 17 1.63 -8.06 -6.38
N LEU A 18 2.80 -7.50 -6.14
CA LEU A 18 4.03 -7.75 -6.87
C LEU A 18 4.94 -8.62 -5.99
N LEU A 19 5.36 -9.77 -6.51
CA LEU A 19 6.26 -10.69 -5.84
C LEU A 19 7.68 -10.55 -6.41
N TYR A 20 8.68 -10.51 -5.54
CA TYR A 20 10.08 -10.31 -5.92
C TYR A 20 10.93 -11.54 -5.60
N ALA A 21 12.02 -11.70 -6.34
CA ALA A 21 12.94 -12.83 -6.18
C ALA A 21 13.77 -12.73 -4.90
N ASN A 22 14.05 -11.51 -4.42
CA ASN A 22 14.87 -11.27 -3.24
C ASN A 22 14.55 -9.90 -2.59
N SER A 23 15.10 -9.68 -1.39
CA SER A 23 14.85 -8.47 -0.60
C SER A 23 15.44 -7.19 -1.22
N SER A 24 16.51 -7.30 -2.01
CA SER A 24 17.12 -6.14 -2.68
C SER A 24 16.20 -5.61 -3.78
N ASP A 25 15.64 -6.51 -4.59
CA ASP A 25 14.70 -6.16 -5.65
C ASP A 25 13.42 -5.54 -5.07
N LEU A 26 12.88 -6.14 -4.00
CA LEU A 26 11.75 -5.57 -3.26
C LEU A 26 12.04 -4.17 -2.74
N ALA A 27 13.18 -3.97 -2.08
CA ALA A 27 13.53 -2.67 -1.49
C ALA A 27 13.74 -1.60 -2.55
N SER A 28 14.33 -1.97 -3.70
CA SER A 28 14.45 -1.07 -4.84
C SER A 28 13.08 -0.69 -5.39
N GLU A 29 12.22 -1.68 -5.63
CA GLU A 29 10.92 -1.42 -6.26
C GLU A 29 9.96 -0.68 -5.33
N PHE A 30 9.96 -0.96 -4.02
CA PHE A 30 9.19 -0.16 -3.07
C PHE A 30 9.61 1.32 -3.09
N LYS A 31 10.90 1.61 -3.31
CA LYS A 31 11.43 2.98 -3.34
C LYS A 31 11.18 3.72 -4.65
N THR A 32 11.26 3.03 -5.80
CA THR A 32 11.26 3.67 -7.13
C THR A 32 10.03 3.34 -7.98
N GLY A 33 9.40 2.21 -7.71
CA GLY A 33 8.21 1.71 -8.39
C GLY A 33 7.02 2.68 -8.34
N PRO A 34 6.70 3.31 -7.19
CA PRO A 34 5.57 4.24 -7.09
C PRO A 34 5.63 5.35 -8.16
N ALA A 35 6.76 6.05 -8.28
CA ALA A 35 6.92 7.11 -9.27
C ALA A 35 6.81 6.59 -10.72
N SER A 36 7.40 5.42 -10.99
CA SER A 36 7.36 4.78 -12.32
C SER A 36 5.96 4.27 -12.68
N GLY A 37 5.18 3.86 -11.67
CA GLY A 37 3.80 3.41 -11.78
C GLY A 37 2.76 4.54 -11.82
N GLY A 38 3.19 5.81 -11.80
CA GLY A 38 2.28 6.95 -11.84
C GLY A 38 1.66 7.33 -10.49
N TYR A 39 2.26 6.90 -9.38
CA TYR A 39 1.84 7.24 -8.03
C TYR A 39 2.66 8.41 -7.48
N LYS A 40 1.96 9.38 -6.90
CA LYS A 40 2.58 10.49 -6.17
C LYS A 40 2.56 10.20 -4.68
N VAL A 41 3.71 9.82 -4.13
CA VAL A 41 3.89 9.56 -2.69
C VAL A 41 3.69 10.84 -1.88
N SER A 42 2.89 10.76 -0.83
CA SER A 42 2.65 11.82 0.14
C SER A 42 3.72 11.81 1.22
N SER A 43 3.95 12.96 1.88
CA SER A 43 4.90 13.05 2.99
C SER A 43 4.40 12.38 4.28
N THR A 44 3.08 12.22 4.43
CA THR A 44 2.45 11.64 5.60
C THR A 44 1.33 10.67 5.24
N CYS A 45 1.14 9.68 6.09
CA CYS A 45 -0.04 8.83 6.15
C CYS A 45 -0.98 9.25 7.29
N PRO A 46 -2.24 8.75 7.30
CA PRO A 46 -3.19 8.94 8.39
C PRO A 46 -2.59 8.72 9.78
N GLY A 47 -3.04 9.52 10.75
CA GLY A 47 -2.50 9.54 12.12
C GLY A 47 -1.15 10.28 12.25
N GLY A 48 -0.73 11.05 11.24
CA GLY A 48 0.50 11.83 11.26
C GLY A 48 1.77 10.99 11.11
N LYS A 49 1.64 9.74 10.65
CA LYS A 49 2.77 8.85 10.39
C LYS A 49 3.58 9.39 9.21
N GLY A 50 4.90 9.28 9.29
CA GLY A 50 5.75 9.51 8.13
C GLY A 50 5.37 8.58 6.97
N SER A 51 5.68 8.99 5.75
CA SER A 51 5.48 8.17 4.56
C SER A 51 6.79 8.19 3.76
N PRO A 52 7.53 7.06 3.70
CA PRO A 52 7.20 5.75 4.28
C PRO A 52 7.35 5.69 5.82
N ALA A 53 6.64 4.74 6.45
CA ALA A 53 6.77 4.35 7.86
C ALA A 53 6.86 2.83 8.01
N GLU A 54 7.41 2.36 9.11
CA GLU A 54 7.40 0.93 9.47
C GLU A 54 5.98 0.45 9.82
N TRP A 55 5.68 -0.81 9.48
CA TRP A 55 4.47 -1.49 9.92
C TRP A 55 4.78 -2.90 10.44
N SER A 56 3.86 -3.45 11.23
CA SER A 56 3.99 -4.75 11.88
C SER A 56 2.68 -5.54 11.79
N GLU A 57 2.78 -6.84 11.56
CA GLU A 57 1.65 -7.78 11.52
C GLU A 57 1.44 -8.39 12.93
N GLY A 58 0.57 -7.78 13.74
CA GLY A 58 0.15 -8.32 15.05
C GLY A 58 1.25 -8.53 16.10
N SER A 59 2.48 -8.09 15.84
CA SER A 59 3.65 -8.23 16.72
C SER A 59 4.40 -6.90 16.83
N SER A 60 5.43 -6.84 17.68
CA SER A 60 6.34 -5.68 17.75
C SER A 60 7.46 -5.73 16.70
N GLN A 61 7.52 -6.78 15.89
CA GLN A 61 8.54 -6.90 14.84
C GLN A 61 8.09 -6.19 13.57
N THR A 62 8.98 -5.41 12.96
CA THR A 62 8.72 -4.73 11.69
C THR A 62 8.56 -5.74 10.57
N ALA A 63 7.39 -5.78 9.95
CA ALA A 63 7.06 -6.65 8.81
C ALA A 63 7.48 -6.01 7.47
N GLY A 64 7.53 -4.68 7.42
CA GLY A 64 8.04 -3.92 6.28
C GLY A 64 7.74 -2.44 6.41
N GLN A 65 7.55 -1.77 5.28
CA GLN A 65 7.25 -0.35 5.20
C GLN A 65 5.93 -0.08 4.48
N VAL A 66 5.24 0.98 4.85
CA VAL A 66 4.00 1.46 4.22
C VAL A 66 4.13 2.94 3.88
N GLU A 67 3.57 3.34 2.76
CA GLU A 67 3.47 4.72 2.31
C GLU A 67 2.08 5.01 1.73
N CYS A 68 1.72 6.29 1.76
CA CYS A 68 0.46 6.77 1.23
C CYS A 68 0.74 7.58 -0.03
N ALA A 69 -0.06 7.37 -1.06
CA ALA A 69 0.11 8.01 -2.35
C ALA A 69 -1.24 8.39 -2.95
N VAL A 70 -1.17 9.08 -4.08
CA VAL A 70 -2.31 9.34 -4.95
C VAL A 70 -1.96 8.81 -6.34
N SER A 71 -2.83 7.99 -6.93
CA SER A 71 -2.64 7.50 -8.30
C SER A 71 -2.77 8.63 -9.32
N SER A 72 -2.35 8.39 -10.56
CA SER A 72 -2.48 9.36 -11.65
C SER A 72 -3.94 9.73 -11.95
N GLU A 73 -4.89 8.84 -11.63
CA GLU A 73 -6.33 9.08 -11.73
C GLU A 73 -6.91 9.83 -10.51
N GLY A 74 -6.07 10.16 -9.52
CA GLY A 74 -6.47 10.91 -8.32
C GLY A 74 -7.00 10.04 -7.18
N TYR A 75 -6.84 8.72 -7.23
CA TYR A 75 -7.37 7.83 -6.20
C TYR A 75 -6.42 7.72 -5.01
N PRO A 76 -6.93 7.74 -3.75
CA PRO A 76 -6.10 7.46 -2.59
C PRO A 76 -5.51 6.07 -2.72
N THR A 77 -4.21 5.97 -2.43
CA THR A 77 -3.44 4.75 -2.61
C THR A 77 -2.65 4.42 -1.35
N VAL A 78 -2.67 3.14 -0.95
CA VAL A 78 -1.77 2.60 0.08
C VAL A 78 -0.81 1.63 -0.59
N ILE A 79 0.50 1.86 -0.43
CA ILE A 79 1.56 1.01 -0.95
C ILE A 79 2.36 0.49 0.24
N TRP A 80 2.59 -0.82 0.33
CA TRP A 80 3.35 -1.41 1.43
C TRP A 80 4.18 -2.59 0.97
N SER A 81 5.28 -2.82 1.67
CA SER A 81 6.13 -3.99 1.50
C SER A 81 5.89 -5.00 2.63
N ASP A 82 5.91 -6.28 2.30
CA ASP A 82 5.99 -7.40 3.24
C ASP A 82 7.32 -8.12 2.97
N THR A 83 8.29 -7.92 3.85
CA THR A 83 9.65 -8.42 3.67
C THR A 83 9.73 -9.94 3.84
N SER A 84 8.86 -10.52 4.66
CA SER A 84 8.79 -11.98 4.87
C SER A 84 8.22 -12.71 3.67
N LYS A 85 7.29 -12.06 2.95
CA LYS A 85 6.64 -12.60 1.75
C LYS A 85 7.29 -12.11 0.44
N LEU A 86 8.36 -11.32 0.51
CA LEU A 86 9.01 -10.66 -0.62
C LEU A 86 8.02 -9.98 -1.57
N ARG A 87 7.04 -9.25 -1.01
CA ARG A 87 5.93 -8.68 -1.76
C ARG A 87 5.80 -7.17 -1.58
N VAL A 88 5.38 -6.46 -2.63
CA VAL A 88 4.80 -5.11 -2.54
C VAL A 88 3.32 -5.21 -2.88
N GLY A 89 2.47 -4.63 -2.03
CA GLY A 89 1.05 -4.44 -2.29
C GLY A 89 0.77 -2.99 -2.67
N VAL A 90 -0.17 -2.79 -3.60
CA VAL A 90 -0.71 -1.49 -4.01
C VAL A 90 -2.22 -1.60 -3.94
N LEU A 91 -2.85 -0.72 -3.18
CA LEU A 91 -4.31 -0.62 -3.04
C LEU A 91 -4.77 0.75 -3.48
N GLU A 92 -5.75 0.83 -4.37
CA GLU A 92 -6.41 2.09 -4.74
C GLU A 92 -7.88 2.08 -4.31
N GLY A 93 -8.34 3.19 -3.74
CA GLY A 93 -9.71 3.35 -3.24
C GLY A 93 -10.50 4.39 -4.03
N LYS A 94 -11.08 4.02 -5.18
CA LYS A 94 -11.95 4.91 -5.95
C LYS A 94 -13.22 5.24 -5.15
N GLY A 95 -13.41 6.52 -4.83
CA GLY A 95 -14.53 6.99 -4.03
C GLY A 95 -14.32 6.86 -2.52
N GLU A 96 -13.13 6.42 -2.09
CA GLU A 96 -12.72 6.36 -0.68
C GLU A 96 -11.88 7.57 -0.30
N THR A 97 -11.60 7.73 1.00
CA THR A 97 -10.57 8.64 1.49
C THR A 97 -9.30 7.86 1.81
N ILE A 98 -8.16 8.54 1.90
CA ILE A 98 -6.93 7.88 2.36
C ILE A 98 -7.07 7.36 3.80
N ASP A 99 -7.85 8.04 4.64
CA ASP A 99 -8.12 7.59 6.02
C ASP A 99 -8.93 6.29 6.06
N SER A 100 -10.01 6.17 5.26
CA SER A 100 -10.82 4.95 5.21
C SER A 100 -10.03 3.78 4.66
N LEU A 101 -9.30 4.00 3.56
CA LEU A 101 -8.47 2.98 2.91
C LEU A 101 -7.31 2.51 3.81
N PHE A 102 -6.60 3.45 4.43
CA PHE A 102 -5.49 3.11 5.34
C PHE A 102 -5.97 2.38 6.58
N LYS A 103 -7.14 2.76 7.13
CA LYS A 103 -7.76 2.03 8.23
C LYS A 103 -8.10 0.60 7.81
N TRP A 104 -8.79 0.42 6.69
CA TRP A 104 -9.14 -0.91 6.18
C TRP A 104 -7.88 -1.77 5.99
N TRP A 105 -6.84 -1.21 5.37
CA TRP A 105 -5.56 -1.90 5.20
C TRP A 105 -4.97 -2.31 6.55
N SER A 106 -4.91 -1.41 7.54
CA SER A 106 -4.34 -1.72 8.86
C SER A 106 -5.08 -2.81 9.64
N GLU A 107 -6.35 -3.05 9.33
CA GLU A 107 -7.18 -4.09 9.95
C GLU A 107 -7.13 -5.44 9.20
N LYS A 108 -6.70 -5.44 7.93
CA LYS A 108 -6.76 -6.60 7.03
C LYS A 108 -5.40 -7.09 6.53
N ALA A 109 -4.35 -6.28 6.67
CA ALA A 109 -3.00 -6.54 6.17
C ALA A 109 -2.24 -7.60 6.98
#